data_AF-A0AAC8PWM7-F1
#
_entry.id   AF-A0AAC8PWM7-F1
#
_cell.length_a   1.000
_cell.length_b   1.000
_cell.length_c   1.000
_cell.angle_alpha   90.00
_cell.angle_beta   90.00
_cell.angle_gamma   90.00
#
_symmetry.space_group_name_H-M   'P 1'
#
loop_
_entity.id
_entity.type
_entity.pdbx_description
1 polymer ?
#
loop_
_entity_poly.entity_id
_entity_poly.type
_entity_poly.pdbx_seq_one_letter_code
_entity_poly.pdbx_strand_id
1 'polypeptide(L)'
;MISPKIKNKFSNHPEVIMRPIHLRLSEEIISHLEDTAGAHGFNRIQGLIRLYIRQGLDRDNCNYNLSDDVLFIEKLRKKGVSQKIIDEALADVNKSCDLDN
;
A
#
# COMPACT_ATOMS: atom_id res chain seq x y z
N MET A 1 10.72 12.59 21.18
CA MET A 1 9.64 12.52 20.17
C MET A 1 8.98 11.15 20.26
N ILE A 2 7.65 11.07 20.30
CA ILE A 2 6.91 9.80 20.29
C ILE A 2 6.97 9.20 18.87
N SER A 3 7.20 7.88 18.76
CA SER A 3 7.26 7.20 17.47
C SER A 3 5.91 7.26 16.72
N PRO A 4 5.89 7.50 15.39
CA PRO A 4 4.65 7.54 14.61
C PRO A 4 3.84 6.23 14.68
N LYS A 5 4.51 5.09 14.87
CA LYS A 5 3.82 3.79 15.12
C LYS A 5 2.91 3.86 16.35
N ILE A 6 3.36 4.49 17.43
CA ILE A 6 2.61 4.62 18.68
C ILE A 6 1.46 5.63 18.50
N LYS A 7 1.72 6.72 17.78
CA LYS A 7 0.74 7.77 17.50
C LYS A 7 -0.41 7.27 16.61
N ASN A 8 -0.09 6.43 15.61
CA ASN A 8 -1.08 5.85 14.69
C ASN A 8 -1.98 4.80 15.34
N LYS A 9 -1.51 4.12 16.39
CA LYS A 9 -2.28 3.10 17.12
C LYS A 9 -3.53 3.67 17.80
N PHE A 10 -3.54 4.97 18.11
CA PHE A 10 -4.61 5.63 18.86
C PHE A 10 -5.27 6.78 18.08
N SER A 11 -4.97 6.92 16.78
CA SER A 11 -5.50 8.00 15.95
C SER A 11 -6.58 7.47 15.00
N ASN A 12 -7.71 8.16 14.92
CA ASN A 12 -8.72 7.95 13.86
C ASN A 12 -8.19 8.37 12.47
N HIS A 13 -7.05 9.08 12.43
CA HIS A 13 -6.34 9.49 11.22
C HIS A 13 -4.86 9.08 11.35
N PRO A 14 -4.49 7.86 10.96
CA PRO A 14 -3.09 7.41 11.02
C PRO A 14 -2.21 8.29 10.13
N GLU A 15 -1.11 8.77 10.69
CA GLU A 15 -0.09 9.57 10.01
C GLU A 15 0.70 8.68 9.04
N VAL A 16 0.59 8.95 7.74
CA VAL A 16 1.40 8.25 6.73
C VAL A 16 2.77 8.92 6.68
N ILE A 17 3.81 8.21 7.12
CA ILE A 17 5.19 8.70 7.02
C ILE A 17 5.61 8.64 5.55
N MET A 18 5.73 9.80 4.90
CA MET A 18 6.34 9.90 3.58
C MET A 18 7.84 10.16 3.70
N ARG A 19 8.64 9.45 2.90
CA ARG A 19 10.08 9.69 2.76
C ARG A 19 10.35 10.27 1.37
N PRO A 20 11.18 11.33 1.26
CA PRO A 20 11.56 11.85 -0.04
C PRO A 20 12.44 10.84 -0.77
N ILE A 21 12.23 10.71 -2.08
CA ILE A 21 13.12 9.99 -2.98
C ILE A 21 13.64 10.96 -4.03
N HIS A 22 14.92 10.85 -4.36
CA HIS A 22 15.55 11.64 -5.42
C HIS A 22 15.74 10.74 -6.65
N LEU A 23 15.13 11.12 -7.77
CA LEU A 23 15.19 10.39 -9.03
C LEU A 23 15.56 11.36 -10.16
N ARG A 24 16.48 10.96 -11.03
CA ARG A 24 16.77 11.67 -12.28
C ARG A 24 16.04 10.97 -13.42
N LEU A 25 15.31 11.75 -14.21
CA LEU A 25 14.58 11.30 -15.39
C LEU A 25 15.02 12.15 -16.59
N SER A 26 14.98 11.59 -17.80
CA SER A 26 15.17 12.40 -19.00
C SER A 26 14.00 13.34 -19.23
N GLU A 27 14.24 14.44 -19.93
CA GLU A 27 13.18 15.39 -20.33
C GLU A 27 12.03 14.71 -21.09
N GLU A 28 12.37 13.76 -21.97
CA GLU A 28 11.37 12.96 -22.71
C GLU A 28 10.45 12.18 -21.75
N ILE A 29 11.00 11.55 -20.72
CA ILE A 29 10.21 10.81 -19.73
C ILE A 29 9.35 11.77 -18.91
N ILE A 30 9.88 12.94 -18.55
CA ILE A 30 9.11 13.96 -17.81
C ILE A 30 7.93 14.44 -18.65
N SER A 31 8.14 14.80 -19.92
CA SER A 31 7.07 15.21 -20.83
C SER A 31 5.99 14.13 -20.92
N HIS A 32 6.40 12.87 -21.09
CA HIS A 32 5.45 11.77 -21.22
C HIS A 32 4.67 11.52 -19.93
N LEU A 33 5.29 11.71 -18.76
CA LEU A 33 4.62 11.66 -17.47
C LEU A 33 3.61 12.80 -17.27
N GLU A 34 3.91 14.00 -17.76
CA GLU A 34 3.00 15.16 -17.68
C GLU A 34 1.74 14.94 -18.54
N ASP A 35 1.92 14.50 -19.79
CA ASP A 35 0.81 14.16 -20.69
C ASP A 35 -0.07 13.05 -20.10
N THR A 36 0.57 11.99 -19.59
CA THR A 36 -0.12 10.88 -18.96
C THR A 36 -0.83 11.33 -17.68
N ALA A 37 -0.22 12.20 -16.87
CA ALA A 37 -0.83 12.69 -15.64
C ALA A 37 -2.11 13.47 -15.97
N GLY A 38 -2.08 14.34 -16.97
CA GLY A 38 -3.26 15.07 -17.45
C GLY A 38 -4.37 14.15 -17.93
N ALA A 39 -4.04 13.15 -18.76
CA ALA A 39 -5.00 12.17 -19.25
C ALA A 39 -5.65 11.34 -18.13
N HIS A 40 -4.92 11.07 -17.04
CA HIS A 40 -5.41 10.34 -15.86
C HIS A 40 -6.02 11.25 -14.79
N GLY A 41 -6.19 12.56 -15.04
CA GLY A 41 -6.82 13.50 -14.12
C GLY A 41 -5.94 13.94 -12.94
N PHE A 42 -4.63 13.72 -13.01
CA PHE A 42 -3.68 14.20 -12.02
C PHE A 42 -3.18 15.61 -12.39
N ASN A 43 -3.22 16.51 -11.40
CA ASN A 43 -2.67 17.86 -11.57
C ASN A 43 -1.13 17.92 -11.59
N ARG A 44 -0.45 16.84 -11.16
CA ARG A 44 1.02 16.76 -11.11
C ARG A 44 1.50 15.31 -11.26
N ILE A 45 2.70 15.15 -11.83
CA ILE A 45 3.32 13.83 -12.06
C ILE A 45 3.54 13.02 -10.78
N GLN A 46 3.70 13.63 -9.60
CA GLN A 46 3.94 12.87 -8.36
C GLN A 46 2.75 11.99 -7.96
N GLY A 47 1.53 12.39 -8.33
CA GLY A 47 0.33 11.56 -8.10
C GLY A 47 0.38 10.28 -8.95
N LEU A 48 0.64 10.46 -10.25
CA LEU A 48 0.77 9.37 -11.21
C LEU A 48 1.92 8.43 -10.86
N ILE A 49 3.10 8.97 -10.55
CA ILE A 49 4.30 8.17 -10.19
C ILE A 49 3.98 7.27 -8.99
N ARG A 50 3.33 7.80 -7.95
CA ARG A 50 2.93 6.99 -6.78
C ARG A 50 1.95 5.89 -7.13
N LEU A 51 0.99 6.15 -8.02
CA LEU A 51 0.05 5.15 -8.50
C LEU A 51 0.76 4.04 -9.27
N TYR A 52 1.64 4.38 -10.21
CA TYR A 52 2.33 3.41 -11.05
C TYR A 52 3.34 2.59 -10.27
N ILE A 53 4.07 3.20 -9.33
CA ILE A 53 4.94 2.44 -8.41
C ILE A 53 4.11 1.45 -7.62
N ARG A 54 2.96 1.86 -7.06
CA ARG A 54 2.07 0.96 -6.33
C ARG A 54 1.59 -0.20 -7.21
N GLN A 55 1.06 0.10 -8.40
CA GLN A 55 0.57 -0.92 -9.33
C GLN A 55 1.67 -1.88 -9.82
N GLY A 56 2.89 -1.37 -10.04
CA GLY A 56 4.05 -2.19 -10.37
C GLY A 56 4.41 -3.14 -9.23
N LEU A 57 4.51 -2.62 -8.00
CA LEU A 57 4.77 -3.43 -6.80
C LEU A 57 3.66 -4.46 -6.55
N ASP A 58 2.39 -4.07 -6.72
CA ASP A 58 1.24 -4.97 -6.57
C ASP A 58 1.29 -6.11 -7.62
N ARG A 59 1.76 -5.81 -8.85
CA ARG A 59 1.92 -6.80 -9.93
C ARG A 59 3.11 -7.72 -9.69
N ASP A 60 4.24 -7.19 -9.22
CA ASP A 60 5.46 -7.97 -9.00
C ASP A 60 5.30 -8.89 -7.77
N ASN A 61 4.45 -8.49 -6.82
CA ASN A 61 4.13 -9.27 -5.62
C ASN A 61 2.86 -10.13 -5.81
N CYS A 62 2.69 -10.84 -6.94
CA CYS A 62 1.54 -11.68 -7.32
C CYS A 62 0.90 -12.62 -6.25
N ASN A 63 1.43 -12.76 -5.04
CA ASN A 63 0.79 -13.43 -3.89
C ASN A 63 0.16 -12.47 -2.85
N TYR A 64 0.18 -11.15 -3.06
CA TYR A 64 -0.28 -10.19 -2.06
C TYR A 64 -1.15 -9.08 -2.66
N ASN A 65 -2.44 -9.09 -2.32
CA ASN A 65 -3.35 -7.98 -2.56
C ASN A 65 -4.08 -7.61 -1.26
N LEU A 66 -3.74 -6.45 -0.69
CA LEU A 66 -4.41 -5.88 0.49
C LEU A 66 -5.92 -5.75 0.29
N SER A 67 -6.38 -5.55 -0.95
CA SER A 67 -7.81 -5.40 -1.28
C SER A 67 -8.55 -6.75 -1.26
N ASP A 68 -7.87 -7.84 -1.65
CA ASP A 68 -8.44 -9.19 -1.61
C ASP A 68 -8.44 -9.73 -0.19
N ASP A 69 -7.42 -9.44 0.62
CA ASP A 69 -7.40 -9.76 2.05
C ASP A 69 -8.53 -9.06 2.78
N VAL A 70 -8.76 -7.77 2.52
CA VAL A 70 -9.88 -7.03 3.13
C VAL A 70 -11.22 -7.64 2.72
N LEU A 71 -11.43 -7.96 1.45
CA LEU A 71 -12.68 -8.57 0.97
C LEU A 71 -12.86 -10.01 1.51
N PHE A 72 -11.78 -10.77 1.62
CA PHE A 72 -11.76 -12.13 2.15
C PHE A 72 -12.07 -12.15 3.65
N ILE A 73 -11.41 -11.28 4.43
CA ILE A 73 -11.65 -11.09 5.86
C ILE A 73 -13.10 -10.67 6.13
N GLU A 74 -13.64 -9.75 5.32
CA GLU A 74 -15.04 -9.33 5.39
C GLU A 74 -16.01 -10.51 5.11
N LYS A 75 -15.70 -11.38 4.13
CA LYS A 75 -16.50 -12.58 3.85
C LYS A 75 -16.43 -13.60 4.98
N LEU A 76 -15.28 -13.79 5.62
CA LEU A 76 -15.13 -14.68 6.78
C LEU A 76 -15.93 -14.17 7.98
N ARG A 77 -15.87 -12.85 8.24
CA ARG A 77 -16.67 -12.22 9.30
C ARG A 77 -18.17 -12.39 9.06
N LYS A 78 -18.63 -12.21 7.82
CA LYS A 78 -20.04 -12.45 7.41
C LYS A 78 -20.47 -13.91 7.57
N LYS A 79 -19.53 -14.86 7.54
CA LYS A 79 -19.77 -16.28 7.81
C LYS A 79 -19.62 -16.67 9.29
N GLY A 80 -19.43 -15.70 10.19
CA GLY A 80 -19.39 -15.91 11.64
C GLY A 80 -18.00 -16.24 12.20
N VAL A 81 -16.93 -16.10 11.42
CA VAL A 81 -15.57 -16.24 11.95
C VAL A 81 -15.28 -15.07 12.89
N SER A 82 -14.84 -15.38 14.11
CA SER A 82 -14.54 -14.34 15.11
C SER A 82 -13.30 -13.53 14.71
N GLN A 83 -13.33 -12.22 15.01
CA GLN A 83 -12.21 -11.33 14.72
C GLN A 83 -10.90 -11.82 15.36
N LYS A 84 -10.98 -12.41 16.55
CA LYS A 84 -9.81 -12.98 17.25
C LYS A 84 -9.09 -14.06 16.43
N ILE A 85 -9.83 -14.96 15.78
CA ILE A 85 -9.27 -16.03 14.95
C ILE A 85 -8.62 -15.44 13.69
N ILE A 86 -9.25 -14.42 13.10
CA ILE A 86 -8.72 -13.71 11.94
C ILE A 86 -7.39 -13.02 12.31
N ASP A 87 -7.35 -12.33 13.45
CA ASP A 87 -6.17 -11.62 13.91
C ASP A 87 -5.01 -12.56 14.24
N GLU A 88 -5.29 -13.73 14.86
CA GLU A 88 -4.29 -14.77 15.12
C GLU A 88 -3.73 -15.35 13.80
N ALA A 89 -4.60 -15.67 12.83
CA ALA A 89 -4.17 -16.19 11.53
C ALA A 89 -3.32 -15.18 10.74
N LEU A 90 -3.69 -13.89 10.75
CA LEU A 90 -2.91 -12.83 10.12
C LEU A 90 -1.55 -12.65 10.80
N ALA A 91 -1.48 -12.79 12.13
CA ALA A 91 -0.22 -12.71 12.86
C ALA A 91 0.74 -13.85 12.47
N ASP A 92 0.22 -15.03 12.13
CA ASP A 92 1.04 -16.18 11.74
C ASP A 92 1.49 -16.13 10.27
N VAL A 93 0.63 -15.69 9.35
CA VAL A 93 1.02 -15.46 7.94
C VAL A 93 2.12 -14.41 7.82
N ASN A 94 2.02 -13.33 8.60
CA ASN A 94 3.06 -12.29 8.62
C ASN A 94 4.39 -12.82 9.18
N LYS A 95 4.38 -13.79 10.11
CA LYS A 95 5.62 -14.43 10.58
C LYS A 95 6.25 -15.34 9.52
N SER A 96 5.46 -15.98 8.65
CA SER A 96 6.02 -16.85 7.60
C SER A 96 6.72 -16.09 6.48
N CYS A 97 6.29 -14.85 6.17
CA CYS A 97 7.00 -14.00 5.21
C CYS A 97 8.41 -13.60 5.67
N ASP A 98 8.70 -13.66 6.97
CA ASP A 98 10.01 -13.35 7.55
C ASP A 98 10.99 -14.53 7.51
N LEU A 99 10.55 -15.74 7.13
CA LEU A 99 11.37 -16.97 7.18
C LEU A 99 11.88 -17.44 5.81
N ASP A 100 11.43 -16.82 4.72
CA ASP A 100 11.85 -17.14 3.35
C ASP A 100 12.87 -16.13 2.77
N ASN A 101 13.59 -15.37 3.62
CA ASN A 101 14.72 -14.51 3.23
C ASN A 101 16.04 -14.96 3.88
#